data_AF-A0A368GL83-F1
#
_entry.id   AF-A0A368GL83-F1
#
_cell.length_a   1.000
_cell.length_b   1.000
_cell.length_c   1.000
_cell.angle_alpha   90.00
_cell.angle_beta   90.00
_cell.angle_gamma   90.00
#
_symmetry.space_group_name_H-M   'P 1'
#
loop_
_entity.id
_entity.type
_entity.pdbx_description
1 polymer ?
#
loop_
_entity_poly.entity_id
_entity_poly.type
_entity_poly.pdbx_seq_one_letter_code
_entity_poly.pdbx_strand_id
1 'polypeptide(L)'
;MKWIVMLIALFCGITAKDWEKCETCLFVMSGYEIFPAIFPELTGKKLEDFTCSRAQKQGGAGKLCREMLRELKGSRTLQRKLKEHYEKESLVYSFCESEMSRKYCP
;
A
#
# COMPACT_ATOMS: atom_id res chain seq x y z
N MET A 1 37.91 -6.00 -29.33
CA MET A 1 36.86 -4.98 -29.12
C MET A 1 35.47 -5.53 -29.50
N LYS A 2 34.98 -6.58 -28.82
CA LYS A 2 33.66 -7.20 -29.11
C LYS A 2 32.93 -7.74 -27.87
N TRP A 3 33.50 -7.55 -26.68
CA TRP A 3 32.97 -8.10 -25.42
C TRP A 3 32.34 -7.04 -24.51
N ILE A 4 32.51 -5.75 -24.82
CA ILE A 4 32.03 -4.64 -23.97
C ILE A 4 30.53 -4.36 -24.21
N VAL A 5 30.01 -4.70 -25.40
CA VAL A 5 28.61 -4.41 -25.76
C VAL A 5 27.61 -5.34 -25.06
N MET A 6 28.07 -6.50 -24.55
CA MET A 6 27.18 -7.46 -23.88
C MET A 6 26.92 -7.15 -22.40
N LEU A 7 27.70 -6.25 -21.79
CA LEU A 7 27.55 -5.86 -20.38
C LEU A 7 26.58 -4.70 -20.14
N ILE A 8 26.13 -4.02 -21.20
CA ILE A 8 25.27 -2.83 -21.08
C ILE A 8 23.77 -3.19 -21.08
N ALA A 9 23.39 -4.41 -21.51
CA ALA A 9 22.00 -4.86 -21.47
C ALA A 9 21.50 -5.22 -20.05
N LEU A 10 22.39 -5.29 -19.05
CA LEU A 10 22.03 -5.53 -17.65
C LEU A 10 21.62 -4.26 -16.89
N PHE A 11 21.80 -3.07 -17.48
CA PHE A 11 21.41 -1.79 -16.87
C PHE A 11 20.11 -1.20 -17.45
N CYS A 12 19.30 -2.01 -18.14
CA CYS A 12 17.89 -1.68 -18.41
C CYS A 12 16.95 -2.08 -17.26
N GLY A 13 17.50 -2.37 -16.08
CA GLY A 13 16.75 -2.33 -14.82
C GLY A 13 16.65 -0.89 -14.33
N ILE A 14 16.01 0.00 -15.10
CA ILE A 14 15.42 1.20 -14.52
C ILE A 14 14.27 0.66 -13.69
N THR A 15 14.59 0.29 -12.45
CA THR A 15 13.65 -0.21 -11.47
C THR A 15 12.51 0.80 -11.42
N ALA A 16 11.34 0.44 -11.95
CA ALA A 16 10.11 0.99 -11.43
C ALA A 16 10.27 0.89 -9.92
N LYS A 17 10.28 2.02 -9.21
CA LYS A 17 10.50 2.08 -7.77
C LYS A 17 9.57 1.04 -7.17
N ASP A 18 10.10 -0.14 -6.83
CA ASP A 18 9.29 -1.22 -6.31
C ASP A 18 8.84 -0.70 -4.97
N TRP A 19 7.57 -0.29 -4.89
CA TRP A 19 7.01 0.15 -3.64
C TRP A 19 7.18 -0.99 -2.66
N GLU A 20 7.96 -0.74 -1.61
CA GLU A 20 8.13 -1.75 -0.61
C GLU A 20 6.76 -2.05 0.01
N LYS A 21 6.61 -3.28 0.49
CA LYS A 21 5.33 -3.70 1.08
C LYS A 21 4.88 -2.74 2.17
N CYS A 22 5.81 -2.06 2.83
CA CYS A 22 5.53 -1.10 3.88
C CYS A 22 4.97 0.23 3.36
N GLU A 23 5.55 0.77 2.28
CA GLU A 23 5.03 1.96 1.60
C GLU A 23 3.60 1.71 1.07
N THR A 24 3.35 0.50 0.56
CA THR A 24 2.01 0.10 0.15
C THR A 24 1.04 0.04 1.34
N CYS A 25 1.45 -0.50 2.49
CA CYS A 25 0.61 -0.51 3.69
C CYS A 25 0.23 0.90 4.12
N LEU A 26 1.23 1.78 4.24
CA LEU A 26 1.03 3.17 4.63
C LEU A 26 0.06 3.89 3.70
N PHE A 27 0.26 3.73 2.38
CA PHE A 27 -0.60 4.34 1.38
C PHE A 27 -2.03 3.83 1.46
N VAL A 28 -2.22 2.51 1.57
CA VAL A 28 -3.54 1.90 1.58
C VAL A 28 -4.30 2.27 2.85
N MET A 29 -3.66 2.20 4.01
CA MET A 29 -4.29 2.57 5.29
C MET A 29 -4.64 4.05 5.35
N SER A 30 -3.75 4.92 4.86
CA SER A 30 -4.03 6.36 4.78
C SER A 30 -5.14 6.66 3.78
N GLY A 31 -5.13 6.03 2.60
CA GLY A 31 -6.14 6.24 1.57
C GLY A 31 -7.54 5.78 2.00
N TYR A 32 -7.63 4.70 2.77
CA TYR A 32 -8.92 4.15 3.19
C TYR A 32 -9.67 5.05 4.19
N GLU A 33 -8.98 5.91 4.94
CA GLU A 33 -9.58 6.88 5.87
C GLU A 33 -9.64 8.30 5.29
N ILE A 34 -8.61 8.73 4.55
CA ILE A 34 -8.53 10.10 3.99
C ILE A 34 -9.46 10.25 2.77
N PHE A 35 -9.53 9.27 1.88
CA PHE A 35 -10.31 9.44 0.66
C PHE A 35 -11.82 9.57 0.91
N PRO A 36 -12.46 8.87 1.86
CA PRO A 36 -13.85 9.14 2.22
C PRO A 36 -14.08 10.52 2.84
N ALA A 37 -13.10 11.08 3.55
CA ALA A 37 -13.19 12.42 4.13
C ALA A 37 -13.11 13.52 3.07
N ILE A 38 -12.27 13.33 2.03
CA ILE A 38 -12.08 14.28 0.93
C ILE A 38 -13.12 14.07 -0.18
N PHE A 39 -13.50 12.81 -0.44
CA PHE A 39 -14.43 12.38 -1.48
C PHE A 39 -15.52 11.50 -0.83
N PRO A 40 -16.57 12.11 -0.26
CA PRO A 40 -17.62 11.39 0.46
C PRO A 40 -18.34 10.32 -0.37
N GLU A 41 -18.31 10.45 -1.71
CA GLU A 41 -18.84 9.49 -2.66
C GLU A 41 -17.99 8.22 -2.80
N LEU A 42 -16.72 8.24 -2.36
CA LEU A 42 -15.82 7.09 -2.34
C LEU A 42 -16.05 6.26 -1.08
N THR A 43 -17.00 5.33 -1.18
CA THR A 43 -17.30 4.37 -0.12
C THR A 43 -17.29 2.92 -0.62
N GLY A 44 -17.15 1.98 0.32
CA GLY A 44 -17.24 0.55 0.04
C GLY A 44 -16.30 0.11 -1.08
N LYS A 45 -16.85 -0.49 -2.14
CA LYS A 45 -16.07 -1.01 -3.27
C LYS A 45 -15.40 0.09 -4.11
N LYS A 46 -16.03 1.26 -4.25
CA LYS A 46 -15.46 2.38 -5.03
C LYS A 46 -14.17 2.89 -4.40
N LEU A 47 -14.14 2.96 -3.07
CA LEU A 47 -12.96 3.34 -2.30
C LEU A 47 -11.81 2.35 -2.49
N GLU A 48 -12.11 1.04 -2.44
CA GLU A 48 -11.11 -0.01 -2.67
C GLU A 48 -10.51 0.07 -4.08
N ASP A 49 -11.38 0.16 -5.08
CA ASP A 49 -10.96 0.21 -6.48
C ASP A 49 -10.13 1.47 -6.75
N PHE A 50 -10.52 2.61 -6.18
CA PHE A 50 -9.77 3.86 -6.27
C PHE A 50 -8.39 3.74 -5.60
N THR A 51 -8.35 3.28 -4.36
CA THR A 51 -7.12 3.15 -3.56
C THR A 51 -6.14 2.18 -4.22
N CYS A 52 -6.60 1.00 -4.65
CA CYS A 52 -5.72 0.01 -5.28
C CYS A 52 -5.35 0.36 -6.72
N SER A 53 -6.19 1.09 -7.46
CA SER A 53 -5.83 1.64 -8.77
C SER A 53 -4.72 2.69 -8.64
N ARG A 54 -4.79 3.55 -7.61
CA ARG A 54 -3.69 4.48 -7.28
C ARG A 54 -2.41 3.74 -6.91
N ALA A 55 -2.48 2.75 -6.01
CA ALA A 55 -1.31 1.95 -5.63
C ALA A 55 -0.68 1.22 -6.85
N GLN A 56 -1.51 0.72 -7.77
CA GLN A 56 -1.03 0.13 -9.03
C GLN A 56 -0.28 1.15 -9.89
N LYS A 57 -0.83 2.37 -10.04
CA LYS A 57 -0.25 3.41 -10.88
C LYS A 57 1.05 4.00 -10.31
N GLN A 58 1.18 4.05 -8.98
CA GLN A 58 2.34 4.65 -8.32
C GLN A 58 3.52 3.69 -8.17
N GLY A 59 3.27 2.40 -7.95
CA GLY A 59 4.35 1.44 -7.67
C GLY A 59 4.03 -0.01 -8.02
N GLY A 60 3.05 -0.27 -8.90
CA GLY A 60 2.68 -1.64 -9.29
C GLY A 60 2.00 -2.47 -8.19
N ALA A 61 1.71 -1.86 -7.05
CA ALA A 61 1.29 -2.55 -5.83
C ALA A 61 -0.23 -2.83 -5.75
N GLY A 62 -0.95 -2.84 -6.88
CA GLY A 62 -2.41 -2.99 -6.88
C GLY A 62 -2.90 -4.35 -6.39
N LYS A 63 -2.12 -5.42 -6.64
CA LYS A 63 -2.40 -6.75 -6.09
C LYS A 63 -2.22 -6.78 -4.58
N LEU A 64 -1.09 -6.26 -4.11
CA LEU A 64 -0.76 -6.18 -2.69
C LEU A 64 -1.79 -5.35 -1.90
N CYS A 65 -2.20 -4.21 -2.46
CA CYS A 65 -3.28 -3.40 -1.90
C CYS A 65 -4.57 -4.20 -1.67
N ARG A 66 -5.00 -4.99 -2.67
CA ARG A 66 -6.23 -5.78 -2.55
C ARG A 66 -6.12 -6.88 -1.51
N GLU A 67 -4.95 -7.51 -1.38
CA GLU A 67 -4.69 -8.50 -0.33
C GLU A 67 -4.80 -7.87 1.06
N MET A 68 -4.17 -6.71 1.27
CA MET A 68 -4.23 -5.96 2.53
C MET A 68 -5.66 -5.54 2.89
N LEU A 69 -6.41 -4.99 1.93
CA LEU A 69 -7.79 -4.58 2.17
C LEU A 69 -8.70 -5.78 2.49
N ARG A 70 -8.47 -6.92 1.86
CA ARG A 70 -9.21 -8.15 2.18
C ARG A 70 -8.92 -8.62 3.60
N GLU A 71 -7.67 -8.59 4.05
CA GLU A 71 -7.28 -8.96 5.41
C GLU A 71 -7.88 -7.98 6.45
N LEU A 72 -7.82 -6.68 6.18
CA LEU A 72 -8.45 -5.64 6.99
C LEU A 72 -9.97 -5.85 7.09
N LYS A 73 -10.64 -6.06 5.95
CA LYS A 73 -12.10 -6.32 5.92
C LYS A 73 -12.50 -7.61 6.61
N GLY A 74 -11.65 -8.63 6.53
CA GLY A 74 -11.86 -9.92 7.20
C GLY A 74 -11.71 -9.87 8.71
N SER A 75 -11.11 -8.80 9.27
CA SER A 75 -10.84 -8.69 10.70
C SER A 75 -11.48 -7.44 11.32
N ARG A 76 -12.55 -7.65 12.09
CA ARG A 76 -13.16 -6.59 12.91
C ARG A 76 -12.16 -5.96 13.90
N THR A 77 -11.23 -6.76 14.42
CA THR A 77 -10.19 -6.28 15.32
C THR A 77 -9.24 -5.30 14.61
N LEU A 78 -8.81 -5.62 13.39
CA LEU A 78 -7.93 -4.73 12.63
C LEU A 78 -8.65 -3.43 12.24
N GLN A 79 -9.93 -3.49 11.85
CA GLN A 79 -10.71 -2.29 11.56
C GLN A 79 -10.86 -1.38 12.79
N ARG A 80 -11.13 -1.96 13.96
CA ARG A 80 -11.24 -1.18 15.19
C ARG A 80 -9.90 -0.53 15.55
N LYS A 81 -8.80 -1.28 15.47
CA LYS A 81 -7.46 -0.75 15.72
C LYS A 81 -7.08 0.34 14.73
N LEU A 82 -7.36 0.16 13.43
CA LEU A 82 -7.09 1.19 12.42
C LEU A 82 -7.80 2.52 12.78
N LYS A 83 -9.06 2.44 13.18
CA LYS A 83 -9.84 3.60 13.63
C LYS A 83 -9.26 4.25 14.90
N GLU A 84 -8.91 3.46 15.90
CA GLU A 84 -8.32 3.93 17.17
C GLU A 84 -6.92 4.54 17.00
N HIS A 85 -6.12 4.02 16.05
CA HIS A 85 -4.78 4.53 15.75
C HIS A 85 -4.81 5.81 14.91
N TYR A 86 -5.77 5.97 14.00
CA TYR A 86 -5.88 7.15 13.15
C TYR A 86 -6.18 8.44 13.94
N GLU A 87 -6.99 8.37 14.99
CA GLU A 87 -7.31 9.52 15.87
C GLU A 87 -6.08 10.14 16.55
N LYS A 88 -4.89 9.52 16.42
CA LYS A 88 -3.64 9.97 17.03
C LYS A 88 -2.57 10.41 16.03
N GLU A 89 -2.87 10.53 14.73
CA GLU A 89 -2.05 10.96 13.57
C GLU A 89 -0.68 10.27 13.37
N SER A 90 0.08 9.92 14.42
CA SER A 90 1.42 9.33 14.34
C SER A 90 1.46 7.81 14.18
N LEU A 91 0.30 7.14 14.12
CA LEU A 91 0.22 5.71 14.33
C LEU A 91 -0.14 4.86 13.11
N VAL A 92 -0.33 5.43 11.90
CA VAL A 92 -0.52 4.60 10.69
C VAL A 92 0.76 3.78 10.41
N TYR A 93 1.92 4.38 10.64
CA TYR A 93 3.20 3.68 10.61
C TYR A 93 3.26 2.61 11.69
N SER A 94 2.97 2.94 12.95
CA SER A 94 2.95 1.94 14.03
C SER A 94 1.93 0.84 13.79
N PHE A 95 0.77 1.11 13.17
CA PHE A 95 -0.23 0.10 12.83
C PHE A 95 0.30 -0.84 11.75
N CYS A 96 0.89 -0.29 10.68
CA CYS A 96 1.55 -1.08 9.65
C CYS A 96 2.74 -1.89 10.21
N GLU A 97 3.46 -1.36 11.18
CA GLU A 97 4.61 -1.99 11.84
C GLU A 97 4.24 -2.94 13.01
N SER A 98 3.02 -2.90 13.56
CA SER A 98 2.63 -3.76 14.70
C SER A 98 1.59 -4.81 14.30
N GLU A 99 0.63 -4.43 13.47
CA GLU A 99 -0.50 -5.27 13.09
C GLU A 99 -0.31 -5.92 11.72
N MET A 100 0.53 -5.33 10.86
CA MET A 100 0.82 -5.83 9.51
C MET A 100 2.29 -6.27 9.33
N SER A 101 3.17 -6.04 10.32
CA SER A 101 4.63 -6.11 10.15
C SER A 101 5.22 -7.47 9.83
N ARG A 102 4.62 -8.57 10.25
CA ARG A 102 5.22 -9.88 9.91
C ARG A 102 5.13 -10.22 8.42
N LYS A 103 4.26 -9.56 7.66
CA LYS A 103 4.00 -9.89 6.24
C LYS A 103 4.33 -8.75 5.29
N TYR A 104 4.20 -7.49 5.75
CA TYR A 104 4.27 -6.32 4.87
C TYR A 104 5.19 -5.17 5.33
N CYS A 105 5.53 -5.03 6.61
CA CYS A 105 6.54 -4.08 7.10
C CYS A 105 7.52 -4.82 8.02
N PRO A 106 8.39 -5.70 7.48
CA PRO A 106 9.42 -6.35 8.28
C PRO A 106 10.48 -5.36 8.78
#